data_AF-A0AAN6KAY5-F1
#
_entry.id   AF-A0AAN6KAY5-F1
#
_cell.length_a   1.000
_cell.length_b   1.000
_cell.length_c   1.000
_cell.angle_alpha   90.00
_cell.angle_beta   90.00
_cell.angle_gamma   90.00
#
_symmetry.space_group_name_H-M   'P 1'
#
loop_
_entity.id
_entity.type
_entity.pdbx_description
1 polymer ?
#
loop_
_entity_poly.entity_id
_entity_poly.type
_entity_poly.pdbx_seq_one_letter_code
_entity_poly.pdbx_strand_id
1 'polypeptide(L)'
;MLCTTLRRRASFSAVVPALTTTAGLSLRVPAESRLDTHDIAIPLGATVNPATGIATTTRHLRYLLLALSSVDQRQVGVTLDRIQHFASLTGGRDLAIVFLLQPPPATTFIPAKLLLEDAGNCRQSNSEGMHAYTSLQAALINRPDIPCIPILLLATLSALPDLLKQHASSRTRTPPKAIVKPPRSLDLLRLCTANPPMPQQTAYILSDLFPDLRELATACTSISSAPASSSPSARAAASLLSSQDTEMFGMSTRTSHAGGYGKLKRLRDLVGEQQCLDVVDFWREEWTAD
;
A
#
# COMPACT_ATOMS: atom_id res chain seq x y z
N MET A 1 -3.40 -7.97 28.35
CA MET A 1 -4.34 -7.24 29.21
C MET A 1 -5.71 -7.31 28.60
N LEU A 2 -6.69 -7.67 29.41
CA LEU A 2 -8.11 -7.70 29.05
C LEU A 2 -8.86 -6.71 29.94
N CYS A 3 -9.74 -5.89 29.35
CA CYS A 3 -10.50 -4.94 30.13
C CYS A 3 -11.52 -5.64 31.04
N THR A 4 -11.52 -5.32 32.34
CA THR A 4 -12.45 -5.90 33.33
C THR A 4 -13.93 -5.62 33.02
N THR A 5 -14.23 -4.52 32.31
CA THR A 5 -15.61 -4.16 31.93
C THR A 5 -16.20 -5.09 30.87
N LEU A 6 -15.37 -5.85 30.16
CA LEU A 6 -15.77 -6.74 29.08
C LEU A 6 -16.71 -7.86 29.54
N ARG A 7 -16.56 -8.31 30.80
CA ARG A 7 -17.49 -9.26 31.47
C ARG A 7 -18.91 -8.73 31.59
N ARG A 8 -19.08 -7.41 31.65
CA ARG A 8 -20.41 -6.76 31.80
C ARG A 8 -21.09 -6.53 30.45
N ARG A 9 -20.37 -6.62 29.34
CA ARG A 9 -20.90 -6.39 28.00
C ARG A 9 -21.54 -7.68 27.48
N ALA A 10 -22.86 -7.71 27.40
CA ALA A 10 -23.62 -8.91 26.97
C ALA A 10 -23.12 -9.50 25.63
N SER A 11 -22.69 -8.64 24.68
CA SER A 11 -22.18 -9.07 23.37
C SER A 11 -20.85 -9.85 23.42
N PHE A 12 -20.05 -9.68 24.49
CA PHE A 12 -18.69 -10.22 24.58
C PHE A 12 -18.41 -11.01 25.86
N SER A 13 -19.30 -11.00 26.85
CA SER A 13 -19.07 -11.66 28.15
C SER A 13 -18.78 -13.16 28.00
N ALA A 14 -19.42 -13.83 27.06
CA ALA A 14 -19.25 -15.27 26.80
C ALA A 14 -17.86 -15.65 26.27
N VAL A 15 -17.09 -14.70 25.68
CA VAL A 15 -15.74 -14.97 25.16
C VAL A 15 -14.65 -14.78 26.19
N VAL A 16 -14.95 -14.08 27.30
CA VAL A 16 -13.97 -13.78 28.35
C VAL A 16 -13.27 -15.04 28.85
N PRO A 17 -13.98 -16.14 29.19
CA PRO A 17 -13.33 -17.38 29.61
C PRO A 17 -12.31 -17.86 28.58
N ALA A 18 -12.70 -17.94 27.31
CA ALA A 18 -11.83 -18.40 26.22
C ALA A 18 -10.60 -17.51 25.99
N LEU A 19 -10.71 -16.19 26.23
CA LEU A 19 -9.57 -15.26 26.16
C LEU A 19 -8.65 -15.36 27.38
N THR A 20 -9.18 -15.76 28.54
CA THR A 20 -8.41 -15.90 29.78
C THR A 20 -7.79 -17.28 29.96
N THR A 21 -8.33 -18.32 29.33
CA THR A 21 -7.79 -19.68 29.42
C THR A 21 -6.50 -19.80 28.60
N THR A 22 -5.41 -20.13 29.30
CA THR A 22 -4.02 -20.27 28.81
C THR A 22 -3.84 -21.31 27.69
N ALA A 23 -4.86 -22.11 27.38
CA ALA A 23 -4.77 -23.26 26.47
C ALA A 23 -4.92 -22.92 24.99
N GLY A 24 -5.54 -21.79 24.63
CA GLY A 24 -5.84 -21.47 23.23
C GLY A 24 -4.86 -20.48 22.62
N LEU A 25 -4.47 -19.45 23.38
CA LEU A 25 -3.69 -18.33 22.92
C LEU A 25 -2.24 -18.46 23.42
N SER A 26 -1.30 -18.84 22.56
CA SER A 26 0.13 -18.58 22.81
C SER A 26 0.43 -17.07 22.98
N LEU A 27 -0.57 -16.22 22.76
CA LEU A 27 -0.63 -14.86 23.28
C LEU A 27 -0.88 -14.95 24.78
N ARG A 28 0.17 -14.82 25.59
CA ARG A 28 0.01 -14.39 26.98
C ARG A 28 -0.77 -13.09 26.94
N VAL A 29 -2.10 -13.13 27.09
CA VAL A 29 -2.87 -11.93 27.40
C VAL A 29 -2.77 -11.83 28.92
N PRO A 30 -1.78 -11.08 29.46
CA PRO A 30 -1.59 -11.03 30.90
C PRO A 30 -2.81 -10.35 31.50
N ALA A 31 -3.35 -10.95 32.57
CA ALA A 31 -4.27 -10.40 33.57
C ALA A 31 -5.43 -9.51 33.09
N GLU A 32 -6.58 -9.65 33.74
CA GLU A 32 -7.61 -8.63 33.65
C GLU A 32 -7.10 -7.35 34.31
N SER A 33 -7.20 -6.23 33.61
CA SER A 33 -6.84 -4.92 34.12
C SER A 33 -7.91 -3.91 33.73
N ARG A 34 -7.98 -2.80 34.46
CA ARG A 34 -8.86 -1.70 34.09
C ARG A 34 -8.19 -0.95 32.92
N LEU A 35 -8.77 -1.10 31.73
CA LEU A 35 -8.34 -0.39 30.53
C LEU A 35 -9.44 0.62 30.18
N ASP A 36 -9.16 1.92 30.31
CA ASP A 36 -10.19 2.94 30.10
C ASP A 36 -10.43 3.24 28.61
N THR A 37 -9.46 2.90 27.75
CA THR A 37 -9.44 3.39 26.35
C THR A 37 -9.61 2.29 25.29
N HIS A 38 -9.37 1.03 25.65
CA HIS A 38 -9.41 -0.10 24.74
C HIS A 38 -9.80 -1.38 25.48
N ASP A 39 -10.20 -2.41 24.75
CA ASP A 39 -10.76 -3.62 25.33
C ASP A 39 -9.71 -4.72 25.52
N ILE A 40 -8.74 -4.84 24.60
CA ILE A 40 -7.70 -5.88 24.64
C ILE A 40 -6.35 -5.27 24.27
N ALA A 41 -5.30 -5.60 25.03
CA ALA A 41 -3.91 -5.28 24.71
C ALA A 41 -3.06 -6.54 24.65
N ILE A 42 -2.40 -6.78 23.51
CA ILE A 42 -1.54 -7.93 23.22
C ILE A 42 -0.11 -7.44 23.06
N PRO A 43 0.88 -7.96 23.80
CA PRO A 43 2.27 -7.53 23.66
C PRO A 43 2.85 -7.94 22.30
N LEU A 44 3.50 -6.99 21.62
CA LEU A 44 4.21 -7.20 20.35
C LEU A 44 5.72 -7.23 20.64
N GLY A 45 6.25 -8.42 20.87
CA GLY A 45 7.67 -8.64 21.15
C GLY A 45 8.10 -8.19 22.55
N ALA A 46 9.21 -8.76 23.01
CA ALA A 46 9.86 -8.36 24.25
C ALA A 46 11.28 -7.88 23.89
N THR A 47 11.60 -6.65 24.29
CA THR A 47 12.96 -6.13 24.21
C THR A 47 13.68 -6.52 25.48
N VAL A 48 14.70 -7.37 25.36
CA VAL A 48 15.58 -7.71 26.48
C VAL A 48 16.53 -6.54 26.69
N ASN A 49 16.47 -5.93 27.87
CA ASN A 49 17.43 -4.89 28.22
C ASN A 49 18.81 -5.55 28.37
N PRO A 50 19.81 -5.18 27.55
CA PRO A 50 21.12 -5.85 27.52
C PRO A 50 21.90 -5.69 28.83
N ALA A 51 21.61 -4.67 29.65
CA ALA A 51 22.29 -4.43 30.92
C ALA A 51 21.72 -5.26 32.08
N THR A 52 20.42 -5.60 32.05
CA THR A 52 19.73 -6.27 33.17
C THR A 52 19.23 -7.67 32.85
N GLY A 53 19.23 -8.07 31.57
CA GLY A 53 18.63 -9.33 31.11
C GLY A 53 17.09 -9.38 31.23
N ILE A 54 16.45 -8.34 31.77
CA ILE A 54 14.99 -8.28 31.94
C ILE A 54 14.33 -7.97 30.60
N ALA A 55 13.42 -8.86 30.20
CA ALA A 55 12.55 -8.67 29.06
C ALA A 55 11.46 -7.64 29.38
N THR A 56 11.49 -6.48 28.73
CA THR A 56 10.45 -5.45 28.82
C THR A 56 9.65 -5.42 27.53
N THR A 57 8.33 -5.38 27.62
CA THR A 57 7.45 -5.25 26.45
C THR A 57 7.16 -3.78 26.21
N THR A 58 7.76 -3.19 25.18
CA THR A 58 7.61 -1.76 24.87
C THR A 58 6.44 -1.47 23.93
N ARG A 59 6.00 -2.48 23.17
CA ARG A 59 4.98 -2.33 22.13
C ARG A 59 3.78 -3.24 22.38
N HIS A 60 2.58 -2.70 22.20
CA HIS A 60 1.33 -3.42 22.39
C HIS A 60 0.39 -3.19 21.20
N LEU A 61 -0.21 -4.26 20.71
CA LEU A 61 -1.32 -4.24 19.77
C LEU A 61 -2.62 -4.13 20.56
N ARG A 62 -3.34 -3.04 20.35
CA ARG A 62 -4.56 -2.71 21.09
C ARG A 62 -5.78 -2.92 20.20
N TYR A 63 -6.83 -3.42 20.79
CA TYR A 63 -8.09 -3.71 20.12
C TYR A 63 -9.25 -3.04 20.82
N LEU A 64 -10.13 -2.46 20.00
CA LEU A 64 -11.42 -1.95 20.42
C LEU A 64 -12.51 -2.90 19.89
N LEU A 65 -13.34 -3.44 20.78
CA LEU A 65 -14.43 -4.34 20.39
C LEU A 65 -15.73 -3.55 20.24
N LEU A 66 -16.38 -3.66 19.09
CA LEU A 66 -17.66 -3.04 18.77
C LEU A 66 -18.67 -4.12 18.37
N ALA A 67 -19.94 -3.90 18.71
CA ALA A 67 -21.07 -4.74 18.29
C ALA A 67 -22.14 -3.85 17.64
N LEU A 68 -23.22 -4.45 17.13
CA LEU A 68 -24.33 -3.70 16.51
C LEU A 68 -24.82 -2.54 17.39
N SER A 69 -24.99 -2.76 18.69
CA SER A 69 -25.43 -1.74 19.66
C SER A 69 -24.50 -0.53 19.77
N SER A 70 -23.26 -0.63 19.29
CA SER A 70 -22.31 0.48 19.26
C SER A 70 -22.56 1.43 18.09
N VAL A 71 -23.34 1.02 17.08
CA VAL A 71 -23.65 1.82 15.88
C VAL A 71 -25.12 2.29 15.88
N ASP A 72 -25.88 1.97 16.92
CA ASP A 72 -27.23 2.51 17.09
C ASP A 72 -27.22 4.04 16.98
N GLN A 73 -28.25 4.61 16.38
CA GLN A 73 -28.31 6.06 16.10
C GLN A 73 -28.10 6.94 17.33
N ARG A 74 -28.39 6.43 18.53
CA ARG A 74 -28.18 7.12 19.82
C ARG A 74 -26.74 7.00 20.35
N GLN A 75 -26.00 5.98 19.95
CA GLN A 75 -24.67 5.64 20.47
C GLN A 75 -23.54 5.93 19.48
N VAL A 76 -23.84 6.07 18.19
CA VAL A 76 -22.82 6.24 17.14
C VAL A 76 -21.88 7.42 17.41
N GLY A 77 -22.38 8.56 17.92
CA GLY A 77 -21.55 9.71 18.29
C GLY A 77 -20.53 9.37 19.38
N VAL A 78 -20.99 8.75 20.48
CA VAL A 78 -20.12 8.32 21.59
C VAL A 78 -19.11 7.28 21.12
N THR A 79 -19.50 6.38 20.22
CA THR A 79 -18.61 5.40 19.62
C THR A 79 -17.53 6.06 18.78
N LEU A 80 -17.86 7.08 17.97
CA LEU A 80 -16.88 7.83 17.19
C LEU A 80 -15.90 8.58 18.09
N ASP A 81 -16.37 9.26 19.14
CA ASP A 81 -15.50 9.94 20.11
C ASP A 81 -14.56 8.94 20.81
N ARG A 82 -15.07 7.76 21.14
CA ARG A 82 -14.27 6.66 21.69
C ARG A 82 -13.23 6.15 20.70
N ILE A 83 -13.57 6.03 19.41
CA ILE A 83 -12.62 5.64 18.35
C ILE A 83 -11.55 6.71 18.17
N GLN A 84 -11.91 7.99 18.19
CA GLN A 84 -10.98 9.10 18.11
C GLN A 84 -10.01 9.10 19.29
N HIS A 85 -10.53 8.93 20.51
CA HIS A 85 -9.69 8.83 21.70
C HIS A 85 -8.77 7.60 21.62
N PHE A 86 -9.30 6.45 21.20
CA PHE A 86 -8.52 5.24 20.96
C PHE A 86 -7.39 5.46 19.94
N ALA A 87 -7.67 6.17 18.85
CA ALA A 87 -6.71 6.54 17.82
C ALA A 87 -5.57 7.42 18.36
N SER A 88 -5.90 8.36 19.24
CA SER A 88 -4.95 9.32 19.81
C SER A 88 -3.85 8.68 20.66
N LEU A 89 -4.08 7.48 21.23
CA LEU A 89 -3.14 6.80 22.15
C LEU A 89 -1.78 6.53 21.53
N THR A 90 -1.75 6.24 20.23
CA THR A 90 -0.54 5.83 19.50
C THR A 90 -0.44 6.49 18.13
N GLY A 91 -1.25 7.52 17.88
CA GLY A 91 -1.37 8.16 16.56
C GLY A 91 -1.79 7.18 15.47
N GLY A 92 -2.71 6.26 15.77
CA GLY A 92 -3.20 5.24 14.83
C GLY A 92 -2.32 3.99 14.68
N ARG A 93 -1.16 3.90 15.36
CA ARG A 93 -0.25 2.75 15.25
C ARG A 93 -0.63 1.62 16.20
N ASP A 94 -0.53 0.38 15.74
CA ASP A 94 -0.83 -0.82 16.58
C ASP A 94 -2.21 -0.82 17.21
N LEU A 95 -3.17 -0.30 16.46
CA LEU A 95 -4.58 -0.33 16.78
C LEU A 95 -5.32 -1.18 15.74
N ALA A 96 -6.40 -1.82 16.19
CA ALA A 96 -7.42 -2.41 15.34
C ALA A 96 -8.78 -2.33 16.04
N ILE A 97 -9.85 -2.25 15.26
CA ILE A 97 -11.22 -2.38 15.73
C ILE A 97 -11.66 -3.79 15.36
N VAL A 98 -12.33 -4.50 16.28
CA VAL A 98 -12.99 -5.77 15.97
C VAL A 98 -14.50 -5.54 16.02
N PHE A 99 -15.18 -5.81 14.93
CA PHE A 99 -16.62 -5.59 14.80
C PHE A 99 -17.36 -6.92 14.76
N LEU A 100 -18.19 -7.18 15.77
CA LEU A 100 -19.04 -8.38 15.85
C LEU A 100 -20.27 -8.23 14.96
N LEU A 101 -20.36 -9.07 13.92
CA LEU A 101 -21.44 -9.06 12.93
C LEU A 101 -22.71 -9.73 13.43
N GLN A 102 -22.60 -10.80 14.22
CA GLN A 102 -23.75 -11.52 14.74
C GLN A 102 -23.81 -11.38 16.27
N PRO A 103 -24.96 -10.98 16.84
CA PRO A 103 -25.12 -11.02 18.28
C PRO A 103 -24.96 -12.46 18.79
N PRO A 104 -24.44 -12.66 20.02
CA PRO A 104 -24.36 -14.00 20.59
C PRO A 104 -25.77 -14.61 20.70
N PRO A 105 -25.93 -15.92 20.48
CA PRO A 105 -27.21 -16.59 20.62
C PRO A 105 -27.74 -16.36 22.04
N ALA A 106 -29.00 -15.93 22.15
CA ALA A 106 -29.61 -15.63 23.44
C ALA A 106 -29.58 -16.89 24.33
N THR A 107 -28.76 -16.87 25.37
CA THR A 107 -28.69 -17.96 26.37
C THR A 107 -29.77 -17.84 27.44
N THR A 108 -30.69 -16.90 27.29
CA THR A 108 -31.79 -16.65 28.22
C THR A 108 -33.11 -17.08 27.60
N PHE A 109 -33.98 -17.63 28.44
CA PHE A 109 -35.32 -18.09 28.11
C PHE A 109 -36.05 -17.04 27.25
N ILE A 110 -36.24 -17.31 25.97
CA ILE A 110 -37.00 -16.43 25.08
C ILE A 110 -38.49 -16.67 25.39
N PRO A 111 -39.25 -15.68 25.86
CA PRO A 111 -40.69 -15.83 26.04
C PRO A 111 -41.34 -16.28 24.73
N ALA A 112 -42.26 -17.24 24.77
CA ALA A 112 -42.90 -17.81 23.58
C ALA A 112 -43.51 -16.76 22.63
N LYS A 113 -43.86 -15.58 23.16
CA LYS A 113 -44.35 -14.44 22.39
C LYS A 113 -43.30 -13.85 21.43
N LEU A 114 -42.02 -13.83 21.82
CA LEU A 114 -40.92 -13.34 20.97
C LEU A 114 -40.51 -14.39 19.93
N LEU A 115 -40.63 -15.69 20.21
CA LEU A 115 -40.36 -16.75 19.23
C LEU A 115 -41.34 -16.72 18.04
N LEU A 116 -42.58 -16.29 18.25
CA LEU A 116 -43.58 -16.11 17.19
C LEU A 116 -43.27 -14.90 16.29
N GLU A 117 -42.61 -13.88 16.82
CA GLU A 117 -42.14 -12.72 16.02
C GLU A 117 -40.80 -13.01 15.33
N ASP A 118 -39.92 -13.82 15.94
CA ASP A 118 -38.56 -14.08 15.44
C ASP A 118 -38.48 -15.18 14.37
N ALA A 119 -39.49 -16.06 14.28
CA ALA A 119 -39.58 -17.09 13.23
C ALA A 119 -39.64 -16.51 11.80
N GLY A 120 -40.03 -15.24 11.65
CA GLY A 120 -39.97 -14.49 10.38
C GLY A 120 -38.65 -13.72 10.15
N ASN A 121 -37.88 -13.43 11.20
CA ASN A 121 -36.73 -12.50 11.19
C ASN A 121 -35.35 -13.18 11.13
N CYS A 122 -35.26 -14.52 11.21
CA CYS A 122 -33.99 -15.25 11.17
C CYS A 122 -33.09 -14.97 9.94
N ARG A 123 -33.63 -14.43 8.84
CA ARG A 123 -32.84 -14.00 7.67
C ARG A 123 -32.35 -12.54 7.75
N GLN A 124 -32.99 -11.69 8.55
CA GLN A 124 -32.66 -10.27 8.66
C GLN A 124 -31.44 -10.00 9.56
N SER A 125 -31.19 -10.81 10.59
CA SER A 125 -30.07 -10.58 11.53
C SER A 125 -28.69 -10.57 10.86
N ASN A 126 -28.48 -11.41 9.83
CA ASN A 126 -27.21 -11.42 9.07
C ASN A 126 -27.02 -10.15 8.23
N SER A 127 -28.11 -9.60 7.69
CA SER A 127 -28.06 -8.35 6.92
C SER A 127 -27.86 -7.13 7.81
N GLU A 128 -28.40 -7.18 9.03
CA GLU A 128 -28.33 -6.09 10.00
C GLU A 128 -26.88 -5.83 10.45
N GLY A 129 -26.10 -6.89 10.72
CA GLY A 129 -24.71 -6.74 11.11
C GLY A 129 -23.82 -6.13 10.03
N MET A 130 -24.01 -6.54 8.78
CA MET A 130 -23.31 -5.94 7.64
C MET A 130 -23.74 -4.49 7.40
N HIS A 131 -25.05 -4.19 7.52
CA HIS A 131 -25.56 -2.83 7.42
C HIS A 131 -24.97 -1.92 8.51
N ALA A 132 -24.90 -2.38 9.76
CA ALA A 132 -24.29 -1.64 10.87
C ALA A 132 -22.79 -1.40 10.62
N TYR A 133 -22.07 -2.41 10.14
CA TYR A 133 -20.66 -2.25 9.76
C TYR A 133 -20.48 -1.21 8.64
N THR A 134 -21.26 -1.28 7.56
CA THR A 134 -21.17 -0.32 6.46
C THR A 134 -21.55 1.09 6.92
N SER A 135 -22.53 1.22 7.82
CA SER A 135 -22.89 2.49 8.43
C SER A 135 -21.75 3.09 9.26
N LEU A 136 -21.07 2.25 10.05
CA LEU A 136 -19.86 2.66 10.79
C LEU A 136 -18.74 3.10 9.85
N GLN A 137 -18.50 2.35 8.77
CA GLN A 137 -17.49 2.73 7.77
C GLN A 137 -17.81 4.08 7.12
N ALA A 138 -19.06 4.30 6.71
CA ALA A 138 -19.51 5.57 6.16
C ALA A 138 -19.33 6.72 7.16
N ALA A 139 -19.66 6.49 8.44
CA ALA A 139 -19.47 7.48 9.49
C ALA A 139 -17.99 7.83 9.72
N LEU A 140 -17.09 6.84 9.66
CA LEU A 140 -15.64 7.04 9.81
C LEU A 140 -15.01 7.74 8.60
N ILE A 141 -15.48 7.46 7.37
CA ILE A 141 -14.98 8.16 6.16
C ILE A 141 -15.24 9.66 6.23
N ASN A 142 -16.34 10.07 6.87
CA ASN A 142 -16.70 11.47 7.05
C ASN A 142 -15.95 12.17 8.21
N ARG A 143 -14.97 11.49 8.83
CA ARG A 143 -14.18 11.98 9.98
C ARG A 143 -12.69 12.03 9.66
N PRO A 144 -12.19 13.11 9.01
CA PRO A 144 -10.78 13.24 8.65
C PRO A 144 -9.84 13.35 9.85
N ASP A 145 -10.38 13.65 11.02
CA ASP A 145 -9.69 13.72 12.31
C ASP A 145 -9.32 12.33 12.87
N ILE A 146 -9.97 11.27 12.40
CA ILE A 146 -9.69 9.90 12.83
C ILE A 146 -8.76 9.24 11.80
N PRO A 147 -7.53 8.81 12.19
CA PRO A 147 -6.66 8.10 11.27
C PRO A 147 -7.30 6.75 10.86
N CYS A 148 -6.93 6.25 9.68
CA CYS A 148 -7.44 4.98 9.18
C CYS A 148 -7.00 3.82 10.10
N ILE A 149 -7.93 3.30 10.91
CA ILE A 149 -7.72 2.13 11.77
C ILE A 149 -8.35 0.91 11.10
N PRO A 150 -7.64 -0.23 11.01
CA PRO A 150 -8.20 -1.43 10.41
C PRO A 150 -9.38 -1.96 11.24
N ILE A 151 -10.50 -2.25 10.57
CA ILE A 151 -11.67 -2.89 11.15
C ILE A 151 -11.67 -4.36 10.75
N LEU A 152 -11.57 -5.25 11.73
CA LEU A 152 -11.58 -6.69 11.57
C LEU A 152 -13.00 -7.20 11.81
N LEU A 153 -13.56 -7.88 10.82
CA LEU A 153 -14.89 -8.45 10.92
C LEU A 153 -14.86 -9.76 11.71
N LEU A 154 -15.76 -9.88 12.68
CA LEU A 154 -15.93 -11.06 13.50
C LEU A 154 -17.34 -11.62 13.27
N ALA A 155 -17.41 -12.74 12.53
CA ALA A 155 -18.69 -13.40 12.24
C ALA A 155 -19.29 -14.02 13.51
N THR A 156 -18.50 -14.83 14.23
CA THR A 156 -18.91 -15.52 15.44
C THR A 156 -17.98 -15.20 16.60
N LEU A 157 -18.54 -15.11 17.80
CA LEU A 157 -17.78 -14.71 18.98
C LEU A 157 -16.66 -15.72 19.34
N SER A 158 -16.85 -17.00 19.05
CA SER A 158 -15.85 -18.06 19.29
C SER A 158 -14.60 -17.92 18.42
N ALA A 159 -14.67 -17.24 17.27
CA ALA A 159 -13.54 -17.04 16.38
C ALA A 159 -12.60 -15.88 16.82
N LEU A 160 -12.99 -15.10 17.84
CA LEU A 160 -12.24 -13.93 18.29
C LEU A 160 -10.80 -14.26 18.67
N PRO A 161 -10.50 -15.31 19.48
CA PRO A 161 -9.12 -15.65 19.83
C PRO A 161 -8.25 -15.88 18.59
N ASP A 162 -8.75 -16.64 17.62
CA ASP A 162 -7.97 -16.99 16.42
C ASP A 162 -7.75 -15.79 15.51
N LEU A 163 -8.76 -14.93 15.37
CA LEU A 163 -8.66 -13.66 14.65
C LEU A 163 -7.59 -12.75 15.27
N LEU A 164 -7.57 -12.63 16.61
CA LEU A 164 -6.56 -11.83 17.33
C LEU A 164 -5.15 -12.41 17.15
N LYS A 165 -4.98 -13.74 17.15
CA LYS A 165 -3.68 -14.39 16.86
C LYS A 165 -3.22 -14.11 15.46
N GLN A 166 -4.10 -14.28 14.47
CA GLN A 166 -3.77 -14.11 13.07
C GLN A 166 -3.31 -12.67 12.80
N HIS A 167 -4.04 -11.69 13.32
CA HIS A 167 -3.69 -10.28 13.17
C HIS A 167 -2.44 -9.90 13.97
N ALA A 168 -2.25 -10.43 15.18
CA ALA A 168 -1.01 -10.21 15.93
C ALA A 168 0.21 -10.79 15.20
N SER A 169 0.08 -12.01 14.68
CA SER A 169 1.15 -12.72 13.97
C SER A 169 1.53 -12.03 12.66
N SER A 170 0.57 -11.46 11.93
CA SER A 170 0.85 -10.70 10.71
C SER A 170 1.62 -9.41 11.01
N ARG A 171 1.41 -8.80 12.18
CA ARG A 171 2.14 -7.59 12.63
C ARG A 171 3.53 -7.87 13.18
N THR A 172 3.77 -9.07 13.72
CA THR A 172 5.09 -9.48 14.22
C THR A 172 5.95 -10.15 13.16
N ARG A 173 5.37 -10.59 12.04
CA ARG A 173 6.16 -11.08 10.91
C ARG A 173 7.07 -9.96 10.44
N THR A 174 8.37 -10.21 10.47
CA THR A 174 9.32 -9.42 9.70
C THR A 174 8.79 -9.38 8.27
N PRO A 175 8.82 -8.21 7.60
CA PRO A 175 8.47 -8.17 6.19
C PRO A 175 9.28 -9.27 5.52
N PRO A 176 8.66 -10.15 4.69
CA PRO A 176 9.44 -11.11 3.94
C PRO A 176 10.54 -10.29 3.28
N LYS A 177 11.82 -10.68 3.50
CA LYS A 177 12.96 -10.08 2.78
C LYS A 177 12.47 -9.92 1.35
N ALA A 178 12.39 -8.68 0.88
CA ALA A 178 11.83 -8.40 -0.43
C ALA A 178 12.48 -9.41 -1.37
N ILE A 179 11.67 -10.26 -2.00
CA ILE A 179 12.17 -11.07 -3.10
C ILE A 179 12.69 -10.00 -4.05
N VAL A 180 14.02 -9.88 -4.12
CA VAL A 180 14.68 -8.97 -5.05
C VAL A 180 14.26 -9.52 -6.40
N LYS A 181 13.19 -8.97 -6.95
CA LYS A 181 12.77 -9.30 -8.31
C LYS A 181 13.99 -8.95 -9.16
N PRO A 182 14.47 -9.87 -10.02
CA PRO A 182 15.54 -9.50 -10.93
C PRO A 182 15.09 -8.23 -11.66
N PRO A 183 15.96 -7.21 -11.78
CA PRO A 183 15.59 -5.94 -12.40
C PRO A 183 15.02 -6.24 -13.79
N ARG A 184 13.85 -5.68 -14.11
CA ARG A 184 13.27 -5.84 -15.45
C ARG A 184 14.17 -5.08 -16.44
N SER A 185 14.16 -5.47 -17.70
CA SER A 185 14.89 -4.76 -18.76
C SER A 185 14.56 -3.26 -18.80
N LEU A 186 13.30 -2.90 -18.53
CA LEU A 186 12.86 -1.50 -18.39
C LEU A 186 13.44 -0.79 -17.15
N ASP A 187 13.67 -1.50 -16.05
CA ASP A 187 14.29 -0.92 -14.86
C ASP A 187 15.78 -0.61 -15.13
N LEU A 188 16.44 -1.44 -15.95
CA LEU A 188 17.82 -1.20 -16.40
C LEU A 188 17.89 -0.06 -17.42
N LEU A 189 16.97 0.00 -18.38
CA LEU A 189 16.89 1.11 -19.34
C LEU A 189 16.77 2.46 -18.62
N ARG A 190 16.08 2.49 -17.48
CA ARG A 190 15.93 3.73 -16.70
C ARG A 190 17.23 4.28 -16.12
N LEU A 191 18.26 3.43 -16.03
CA LEU A 191 19.60 3.81 -15.58
C LEU A 191 20.49 4.29 -16.72
N CYS A 192 20.06 4.13 -17.98
CA CYS A 192 20.81 4.58 -19.15
C CYS A 192 20.62 6.08 -19.43
N THR A 193 20.93 6.93 -18.44
CA THR A 193 20.82 8.40 -18.48
C THR A 193 21.83 9.04 -17.54
N ALA A 194 22.28 10.26 -17.83
CA ALA A 194 23.45 10.84 -17.19
C ALA A 194 23.29 11.07 -15.68
N ASN A 195 22.11 11.48 -15.17
CA ASN A 195 21.65 11.50 -13.75
C ASN A 195 20.42 12.43 -13.64
N PRO A 196 19.35 12.19 -12.83
CA PRO A 196 18.93 10.98 -12.09
C PRO A 196 18.23 9.94 -13.00
N PRO A 197 17.84 8.74 -12.49
CA PRO A 197 17.18 7.70 -13.30
C PRO A 197 15.99 8.26 -14.05
N MET A 198 15.90 7.96 -15.35
CA MET A 198 14.88 8.59 -16.20
C MET A 198 13.47 8.22 -15.69
N PRO A 199 12.49 9.13 -15.86
CA PRO A 199 11.10 8.83 -15.57
C PRO A 199 10.62 7.58 -16.30
N GLN A 200 9.70 6.84 -15.69
CA GLN A 200 9.15 5.61 -16.28
C GLN A 200 8.51 5.85 -17.67
N GLN A 201 7.89 7.02 -17.86
CA GLN A 201 7.32 7.44 -19.14
C GLN A 201 8.39 7.59 -20.23
N THR A 202 9.55 8.16 -19.89
CA THR A 202 10.69 8.31 -20.81
C THR A 202 11.23 6.95 -21.25
N ALA A 203 11.32 5.98 -20.33
CA ALA A 203 11.72 4.61 -20.66
C ALA A 203 10.73 3.90 -21.59
N TYR A 204 9.42 4.13 -21.44
CA TYR A 204 8.41 3.59 -22.36
C TYR A 204 8.52 4.19 -23.76
N ILE A 205 8.67 5.52 -23.84
CA ILE A 205 8.86 6.21 -25.11
C ILE A 205 10.12 5.69 -25.82
N LEU A 206 11.21 5.49 -25.07
CA LEU A 206 12.43 4.91 -25.62
C LEU A 206 12.23 3.48 -26.13
N SER A 207 11.54 2.62 -25.38
CA SER A 207 11.27 1.24 -25.83
C SER A 207 10.35 1.18 -27.05
N ASP A 208 9.49 2.18 -27.25
CA ASP A 208 8.60 2.25 -28.42
C ASP A 208 9.32 2.80 -29.66
N LEU A 209 10.25 3.76 -29.46
CA LEU A 209 11.02 4.37 -30.55
C LEU A 209 12.19 3.48 -31.01
N PHE A 210 12.78 2.74 -30.09
CA PHE A 210 13.95 1.90 -30.32
C PHE A 210 13.65 0.44 -29.96
N PRO A 211 13.54 -0.47 -30.95
CA PRO A 211 13.27 -1.88 -30.73
C PRO A 211 14.41 -2.60 -30.00
N ASP A 212 15.63 -2.08 -30.05
CA ASP A 212 16.77 -2.60 -29.29
C ASP A 212 17.73 -1.49 -28.81
N LEU A 213 18.52 -1.81 -27.78
CA LEU A 213 19.49 -0.88 -27.18
C LEU A 213 20.65 -0.54 -28.14
N ARG A 214 20.94 -1.41 -29.12
CA ARG A 214 22.02 -1.20 -30.08
C ARG A 214 21.67 -0.06 -31.04
N GLU A 215 20.42 -0.02 -31.50
CA GLU A 215 19.91 1.06 -32.33
C GLU A 215 19.90 2.39 -31.56
N LEU A 216 19.49 2.38 -30.29
CA LEU A 216 19.55 3.55 -29.41
C LEU A 216 21.00 4.06 -29.26
N ALA A 217 21.94 3.19 -28.92
CA ALA A 217 23.35 3.56 -28.76
C ALA A 217 23.95 4.11 -30.06
N THR A 218 23.64 3.49 -31.21
CA THR A 218 24.10 3.96 -32.53
C THR A 218 23.50 5.34 -32.85
N ALA A 219 22.23 5.56 -32.53
CA ALA A 219 21.58 6.85 -32.73
C ALA A 219 22.22 7.94 -31.86
N CYS A 220 22.49 7.67 -30.57
CA CYS A 220 23.10 8.64 -29.66
C CYS A 220 24.56 8.99 -30.03
N THR A 221 25.34 8.01 -30.47
CA THR A 221 26.77 8.18 -30.82
C THR A 221 26.98 8.77 -32.22
N SER A 222 26.06 8.50 -33.16
CA SER A 222 26.12 9.07 -34.53
C SER A 222 25.85 10.58 -34.60
N ILE A 223 25.43 11.21 -33.50
CA ILE A 223 25.32 12.68 -33.39
C ILE A 223 26.70 13.36 -33.34
N SER A 224 27.81 12.61 -33.32
CA SER A 224 29.16 13.18 -33.28
C SER A 224 29.35 14.23 -34.39
N SER A 225 29.44 15.48 -33.92
CA SER A 225 29.94 16.63 -34.65
C SER A 225 31.33 16.30 -35.15
N ALA A 226 31.46 16.00 -36.44
CA ALA A 226 32.73 16.13 -37.11
C ALA A 226 33.32 17.50 -36.73
N PRO A 227 34.58 17.60 -36.28
CA PRO A 227 35.20 18.90 -36.05
C PRO A 227 35.04 19.68 -37.36
N ALA A 228 34.57 20.92 -37.26
CA ALA A 228 34.63 21.85 -38.37
C ALA A 228 36.09 21.93 -38.79
N SER A 229 36.44 21.13 -39.80
CA SER A 229 37.72 21.21 -40.48
C SER A 229 37.88 22.66 -40.91
N SER A 230 38.96 23.27 -40.48
CA SER A 230 39.37 24.63 -40.85
C SER A 230 39.79 24.75 -42.33
N SER A 231 39.36 23.80 -43.17
CA SER A 231 39.53 23.84 -44.61
C SER A 231 38.39 24.64 -45.27
N PRO A 232 38.72 25.65 -46.10
CA PRO A 232 37.72 26.43 -46.86
C PRO A 232 36.76 25.59 -47.70
N SER A 233 37.16 24.39 -48.13
CA SER A 233 36.35 23.51 -48.99
C SER A 233 35.18 22.84 -48.28
N ALA A 234 35.22 22.66 -46.97
CA ALA A 234 34.13 22.01 -46.21
C ALA A 234 32.94 22.95 -45.96
N ARG A 235 33.17 24.27 -45.88
CA ARG A 235 32.11 25.27 -45.69
C ARG A 235 31.19 25.41 -46.89
N ALA A 236 31.70 25.14 -48.10
CA ALA A 236 30.89 25.18 -49.32
C ALA A 236 29.87 24.03 -49.39
N ALA A 237 30.20 22.85 -48.85
CA ALA A 237 29.29 21.71 -48.86
C ALA A 237 28.12 21.84 -47.85
N ALA A 238 28.36 22.49 -46.70
CA ALA A 238 27.33 22.70 -45.69
C ALA A 238 26.28 23.77 -46.11
N SER A 239 26.65 24.69 -47.01
CA SER A 239 25.74 25.74 -47.50
C SER A 239 24.74 25.25 -48.56
N LEU A 240 24.96 24.08 -49.15
CA LEU A 240 24.09 23.53 -50.21
C LEU A 240 22.94 22.64 -49.70
N LEU A 241 22.87 22.35 -48.39
CA LEU A 241 21.80 21.52 -47.82
C LEU A 241 20.72 22.33 -47.10
N SER A 242 20.80 23.66 -47.14
CA SER A 242 19.81 24.57 -46.56
C SER A 242 18.92 25.20 -47.65
N SER A 243 18.24 24.37 -48.44
CA SER A 243 17.02 24.71 -49.21
C SER A 243 16.65 23.54 -50.13
N GLN A 244 15.69 22.71 -49.72
CA GLN A 244 14.67 22.15 -50.62
C GLN A 244 13.64 21.36 -49.82
N ASP A 245 12.51 22.01 -49.53
CA ASP A 245 11.22 21.35 -49.42
C ASP A 245 10.77 20.95 -50.82
N THR A 246 10.62 19.65 -51.08
CA THR A 246 9.79 19.13 -52.18
C THR A 246 9.21 17.78 -51.78
N GLU A 247 7.88 17.71 -51.66
CA GLU A 247 7.14 16.46 -51.54
C GLU A 247 7.25 15.62 -52.82
N MET A 248 7.52 14.31 -52.70
CA MET A 248 7.07 13.31 -53.67
C MET A 248 7.08 11.90 -53.08
N PHE A 249 5.98 11.18 -53.30
CA PHE A 249 5.79 9.76 -53.08
C PHE A 249 6.85 8.91 -53.82
N GLY A 250 7.39 7.87 -53.17
CA GLY A 250 8.23 6.88 -53.87
C GLY A 250 9.03 5.94 -52.98
N MET A 251 8.43 4.79 -52.66
CA MET A 251 9.00 3.46 -52.40
C MET A 251 10.52 3.33 -52.10
N SER A 252 10.79 2.93 -50.85
CA SER A 252 11.88 2.08 -50.36
C SER A 252 13.19 1.96 -51.14
N THR A 253 14.22 2.66 -50.67
CA THR A 253 15.58 2.09 -50.56
C THR A 253 16.16 2.39 -49.18
N ARG A 254 16.60 1.31 -48.51
CA ARG A 254 17.24 1.30 -47.21
C ARG A 254 18.46 2.23 -47.20
N THR A 255 18.38 3.35 -46.49
CA THR A 255 19.54 4.10 -46.00
C THR A 255 19.40 4.25 -44.48
N SER A 256 20.14 3.42 -43.75
CA SER A 256 20.04 3.18 -42.30
C SER A 256 20.63 4.30 -41.42
N HIS A 257 20.89 5.49 -41.96
CA HIS A 257 21.42 6.62 -41.18
C HIS A 257 20.43 7.78 -40.99
N ALA A 258 19.36 7.87 -41.78
CA ALA A 258 18.32 8.90 -41.60
C ALA A 258 17.32 8.57 -40.47
N GLY A 259 17.23 7.29 -40.07
CA GLY A 259 16.26 6.83 -39.07
C GLY A 259 16.59 7.22 -37.63
N GLY A 260 17.86 7.12 -37.22
CA GLY A 260 18.28 7.37 -35.84
C GLY A 260 18.11 8.82 -35.40
N TYR A 261 18.53 9.77 -36.24
CA TYR A 261 18.37 11.20 -35.97
C TYR A 261 16.89 11.62 -35.93
N GLY A 262 16.06 11.08 -36.83
CA GLY A 262 14.62 11.31 -36.82
C GLY A 262 13.94 10.81 -35.54
N LYS A 263 14.36 9.63 -35.05
CA LYS A 263 13.88 9.07 -33.79
C LYS A 263 14.31 9.88 -32.57
N LEU A 264 15.54 10.39 -32.55
CA LEU A 264 16.03 11.27 -31.48
C LEU A 264 15.34 12.64 -31.50
N LYS A 265 15.08 13.20 -32.68
CA LYS A 265 14.25 14.41 -32.81
C LYS A 265 12.86 14.18 -32.22
N ARG A 266 12.23 13.04 -32.54
CA ARG A 266 10.92 12.66 -32.00
C ARG A 266 10.96 12.42 -30.49
N LEU A 267 12.03 11.84 -29.97
CA LEU A 267 12.24 11.69 -28.52
C LEU A 267 12.27 13.07 -27.85
N ARG A 268 13.10 14.00 -28.35
CA ARG A 268 13.18 15.39 -27.86
C ARG A 268 11.83 16.08 -27.85
N ASP A 269 11.04 15.91 -28.89
CA ASP A 269 9.70 16.53 -29.00
C ASP A 269 8.72 15.96 -27.95
N LEU A 270 8.91 14.71 -27.49
CA LEU A 270 8.02 14.02 -26.55
C LEU A 270 8.42 14.17 -25.08
N VAL A 271 9.72 14.16 -24.76
CA VAL A 271 10.22 14.16 -23.37
C VAL A 271 10.89 15.48 -22.95
N GLY A 272 11.08 16.39 -23.91
CA GLY A 272 11.78 17.66 -23.73
C GLY A 272 13.27 17.57 -24.01
N GLU A 273 13.87 18.74 -24.25
CA GLU A 273 15.29 18.87 -24.64
C GLU A 273 16.25 18.36 -23.58
N GLN A 274 16.06 18.72 -22.32
CA GLN A 274 16.95 18.32 -21.23
C GLN A 274 17.02 16.80 -21.06
N GLN A 275 15.87 16.11 -21.00
CA GLN A 275 15.85 14.66 -20.81
C GLN A 275 16.41 13.91 -22.02
N CYS A 276 16.21 14.45 -23.23
CA CYS A 276 16.81 13.88 -24.43
C CYS A 276 18.34 14.03 -24.43
N LEU A 277 18.86 15.17 -23.95
CA LEU A 277 20.30 15.40 -23.80
C LEU A 277 20.88 14.46 -22.75
N ASP A 278 20.26 14.32 -21.58
CA ASP A 278 20.75 13.43 -20.51
C ASP A 278 20.88 11.97 -20.97
N VAL A 279 19.97 11.51 -21.85
CA VAL A 279 20.06 10.18 -22.49
C VAL A 279 21.20 10.13 -23.49
N VAL A 280 21.31 11.11 -24.39
CA VAL A 280 22.38 11.16 -25.40
C VAL A 280 23.77 11.24 -24.76
N ASP A 281 23.92 12.03 -23.71
CA ASP A 281 25.18 12.25 -23.01
C ASP A 281 25.65 10.98 -22.29
N PHE A 282 24.73 10.24 -21.64
CA PHE A 282 25.05 8.92 -21.06
C PHE A 282 25.69 7.97 -22.07
N TRP A 283 25.06 7.82 -23.24
CA TRP A 283 25.56 6.93 -24.29
C TRP A 283 26.81 7.46 -24.99
N ARG A 284 27.11 8.76 -24.88
CA ARG A 284 28.32 9.38 -25.42
C ARG A 284 29.51 9.24 -24.48
N GLU A 285 29.32 9.48 -23.19
CA GLU A 285 30.38 9.45 -22.17
C GLU A 285 30.80 8.01 -21.82
N GLU A 286 29.86 7.07 -21.65
CA GLU A 286 30.18 5.67 -21.33
C GLU A 286 30.89 4.93 -22.48
N TRP A 287 30.74 5.35 -23.73
CA TRP A 287 31.42 4.72 -24.88
C TRP A 287 32.86 5.22 -25.11
N THR A 288 33.31 6.23 -24.34
CA THR A 288 34.68 6.77 -24.41
C THR A 288 35.59 6.30 -23.27
N ALA A 289 35.11 5.43 -22.39
CA ALA A 289 35.93 4.80 -21.35
C ALA A 289 36.63 3.55 -21.93
N ASP A 290 37.85 3.74 -22.43
CA ASP A 290 38.84 2.67 -22.60
C ASP A 290 39.33 2.11 -21.25
#